data_AF-A0A6S6XKB2-F1
#
_entry.id   AF-A0A6S6XKB2-F1
#
_cell.length_a   1.000
_cell.length_b   1.000
_cell.length_c   1.000
_cell.angle_alpha   90.00
_cell.angle_beta   90.00
_cell.angle_gamma   90.00
#
_symmetry.space_group_name_H-M   'P 1'
#
loop_
_entity.id
_entity.type
_entity.pdbx_description
1 polymer ?
#
loop_
_entity_poly.entity_id
_entity_poly.type
_entity_poly.pdbx_seq_one_letter_code
_entity_poly.pdbx_strand_id
1 'polypeptide(L)' 'MNLLLVLIAFAGIAAIDVPGMVKSKRWHDLTVYSILFLLVLVLGILVALDVKVPSPIKAIQAFYRDILHLSFKIS' A
#
# COMPACT_ATOMS: atom_id res chain seq x y z
N MET A 1 13.58 -6.09 11.22
CA MET A 1 14.37 -6.20 9.96
C MET A 1 13.54 -5.86 8.71
N ASN A 2 12.22 -6.03 8.75
CA ASN A 2 11.34 -5.84 7.58
C ASN A 2 11.19 -4.38 7.13
N LEU A 3 11.24 -3.42 8.06
CA LEU A 3 11.06 -1.99 7.75
C LEU A 3 12.19 -1.40 6.89
N LEU A 4 13.44 -1.82 7.13
CA LEU A 4 14.60 -1.36 6.36
C LEU A 4 14.50 -1.81 4.89
N LEU A 5 14.05 -3.04 4.65
CA LEU A 5 13.85 -3.57 3.30
C LEU A 5 12.76 -2.79 2.54
N VAL A 6 11.67 -2.44 3.24
CA VAL A 6 10.60 -1.61 2.68
C VAL A 6 11.14 -0.23 2.32
N LEU A 7 11.83 0.45 3.24
CA LEU A 7 12.40 1.78 2.98
C LEU A 7 13.39 1.77 1.80
N ILE A 8 14.26 0.76 1.71
CA ILE A 8 15.22 0.63 0.61
C ILE A 8 14.50 0.41 -0.73
N ALA A 9 13.50 -0.46 -0.77
CA ALA A 9 12.71 -0.72 -1.98
C ALA A 9 12.00 0.55 -2.47
N PHE A 10 11.31 1.27 -1.56
CA PHE A 10 10.66 2.52 -1.89
C PHE A 10 11.67 3.61 -2.31
N ALA A 11 12.81 3.73 -1.62
CA ALA A 11 13.86 4.67 -2.01
C ALA A 11 14.38 4.40 -3.42
N GLY A 12 14.56 3.12 -3.80
CA GLY A 12 14.95 2.72 -5.15
C GLY A 12 13.92 3.11 -6.21
N ILE A 13 12.64 2.86 -5.95
CA ILE A 13 11.54 3.24 -6.86
C ILE A 13 11.50 4.76 -7.02
N ALA A 14 11.53 5.52 -5.93
CA ALA A 14 11.56 6.97 -5.96
C ALA A 14 12.78 7.52 -6.74
N ALA A 15 13.96 6.92 -6.56
CA ALA A 15 15.18 7.34 -7.26
C ALA A 15 15.10 7.14 -8.79
N ILE A 16 14.28 6.20 -9.28
CA ILE A 16 14.10 5.95 -10.72
C ILE A 16 12.96 6.81 -11.27
N ASP A 17 11.81 6.85 -10.58
CA ASP A 17 10.61 7.51 -11.08
C ASP A 17 10.66 9.05 -10.94
N VAL A 18 11.16 9.57 -9.82
CA VAL A 18 11.22 11.03 -9.56
C VAL A 18 12.04 11.79 -10.61
N PRO A 19 13.27 11.39 -11.00
CA PRO A 19 14.03 12.15 -11.98
C PRO A 19 13.40 12.14 -13.38
N GLY A 20 12.73 11.05 -13.78
CA GLY A 20 11.98 11.00 -15.05
C GLY A 20 10.81 11.99 -15.06
N MET A 21 10.15 12.13 -13.93
CA MET A 21 8.95 12.96 -13.77
C MET A 21 9.28 14.45 -13.56
N VAL A 22 10.40 14.77 -12.90
CA VAL A 22 10.95 16.12 -12.82
C VAL A 22 11.42 16.62 -14.18
N LYS A 23 12.06 15.76 -14.99
CA LYS A 23 12.51 16.11 -16.35
C LYS A 23 11.35 16.40 -17.30
N SER A 24 10.19 15.75 -17.13
CA SER A 24 9.02 15.95 -17.99
C SER A 24 8.20 17.20 -17.66
N LYS A 25 8.58 17.98 -16.62
CA LYS A 25 7.87 19.18 -16.13
C LYS A 25 6.38 18.94 -15.80
N ARG A 26 5.96 17.70 -15.61
CA ARG A 26 4.57 17.36 -15.27
C ARG A 26 4.38 17.37 -13.76
N TRP A 27 4.31 18.58 -13.20
CA TRP A 27 4.13 18.81 -11.76
C TRP A 27 2.84 18.19 -11.22
N HIS A 28 1.77 18.21 -12.01
CA HIS A 28 0.50 17.60 -11.64
C HIS A 28 0.61 16.08 -11.51
N ASP A 29 1.26 15.43 -12.48
CA ASP A 29 1.49 13.98 -12.44
C ASP A 29 2.41 13.62 -11.26
N LEU A 30 3.42 14.45 -10.97
CA LEU A 30 4.32 14.29 -9.83
C LEU A 30 3.55 14.35 -8.50
N THR A 31 2.59 15.27 -8.37
CA THR A 31 1.75 15.37 -7.17
C THR A 31 0.90 14.11 -6.98
N VAL A 32 0.25 13.61 -8.04
CA VAL A 32 -0.55 12.37 -7.96
C VAL A 32 0.33 11.17 -7.60
N TYR A 33 1.50 11.06 -8.24
CA TYR A 33 2.49 10.03 -7.92
C TYR A 33 2.91 10.10 -6.46
N SER A 34 3.29 11.28 -5.94
CA SER A 34 3.71 11.44 -4.55
C SER A 34 2.60 11.08 -3.55
N ILE A 35 1.35 11.44 -3.84
CA ILE A 35 0.21 11.08 -2.97
C ILE A 35 0.02 9.57 -2.93
N LEU A 36 -0.03 8.91 -4.09
CA LEU A 36 -0.16 7.45 -4.17
C LEU A 36 1.03 6.75 -3.54
N PHE A 37 2.24 7.24 -3.80
CA PHE A 37 3.49 6.70 -3.27
C PHE A 37 3.53 6.77 -1.75
N LEU A 38 3.13 7.90 -1.15
CA LEU A 38 2.98 8.05 0.30
C LEU A 38 1.93 7.09 0.86
N LEU A 39 0.80 6.90 0.17
CA LEU A 39 -0.23 5.95 0.57
C LEU A 39 0.32 4.51 0.69
N VAL A 40 1.03 4.04 -0.34
CA VAL A 40 1.62 2.71 -0.34
C VAL A 40 2.78 2.61 0.66
N LEU A 41 3.57 3.69 0.84
CA LEU A 41 4.63 3.75 1.85
C LEU A 41 4.06 3.57 3.27
N VAL A 42 2.98 4.30 3.60
CA VAL A 42 2.30 4.18 4.90
C VAL A 42 1.76 2.77 5.11
N LEU A 43 1.17 2.16 4.08
CA LEU A 43 0.71 0.77 4.15
C LEU A 43 1.88 -0.21 4.36
N GLY A 44 2.99 -0.02 3.64
CA GLY A 44 4.19 -0.84 3.79
C GLY A 44 4.82 -0.72 5.18
N ILE A 45 4.80 0.47 5.77
CA ILE A 45 5.23 0.71 7.16
C ILE A 45 4.28 -0.01 8.13
N LEU A 46 2.97 0.08 7.95
CA LEU A 46 1.98 -0.63 8.77
C LEU A 46 2.23 -2.15 8.74
N VAL A 47 2.43 -2.71 7.55
CA VAL A 47 2.76 -4.14 7.36
C VAL A 47 4.09 -4.50 8.03
N ALA A 48 5.11 -3.65 7.90
CA ALA A 48 6.43 -3.88 8.49
C ALA A 48 6.48 -3.73 10.01
N LEU A 49 5.58 -2.95 10.59
CA LEU A 49 5.38 -2.81 12.04
C LEU A 49 4.63 -4.01 12.65
N ASP A 50 4.37 -5.06 11.87
CA ASP A 50 3.58 -6.23 12.25
C ASP A 50 2.19 -5.84 12.78
N VAL A 51 1.72 -4.64 12.44
CA VAL A 51 0.33 -4.26 12.64
C VAL A 51 -0.43 -5.28 11.81
N LYS A 52 -1.22 -6.13 12.50
CA LYS A 52 -2.15 -7.06 11.88
C LYS A 52 -3.12 -6.24 11.05
N VAL A 53 -2.71 -5.88 9.83
CA VAL A 53 -3.59 -5.43 8.79
C VAL A 53 -4.53 -6.61 8.63
N PRO A 54 -5.81 -6.49 9.04
CA PRO A 54 -6.74 -7.58 8.89
C PRO A 54 -6.67 -7.96 7.42
N SER A 55 -6.26 -9.20 7.15
CA SER A 55 -6.00 -9.63 5.78
C SER A 55 -7.22 -9.19 4.94
N PRO A 56 -7.03 -8.63 3.74
CA PRO A 56 -8.15 -8.17 2.93
C PRO A 56 -9.22 -9.25 2.79
N ILE A 57 -8.81 -10.52 2.76
CA ILE A 57 -9.69 -11.69 2.77
C ILE A 57 -10.49 -11.78 4.08
N LYS A 58 -9.88 -11.56 5.26
CA LYS A 58 -10.60 -11.52 6.54
C LYS A 58 -11.54 -10.32 6.64
N ALA A 59 -11.14 -9.16 6.12
CA ALA A 59 -11.99 -7.96 6.10
C ALA A 59 -13.19 -8.14 5.15
N ILE A 60 -12.96 -8.68 3.95
CA ILE A 60 -14.01 -9.04 3.00
C ILE A 60 -14.91 -10.14 3.60
N GLN A 61 -14.33 -11.12 4.30
CA GLN A 61 -15.10 -12.17 4.97
C GLN A 61 -15.98 -11.61 6.10
N ALA A 62 -15.48 -10.68 6.91
CA ALA A 62 -16.27 -9.97 7.92
C ALA A 62 -17.40 -9.17 7.26
N PHE A 63 -17.11 -8.44 6.17
CA PHE A 63 -18.13 -7.73 5.39
C PHE A 63 -19.21 -8.68 4.83
N TYR A 64 -18.79 -9.80 4.24
CA TYR A 64 -19.71 -10.81 3.69
C TYR A 64 -20.58 -11.45 4.77
N ARG A 65 -20.02 -11.66 5.95
CA ARG A 65 -20.69 -12.31 7.08
C ARG A 65 -21.62 -11.37 7.84
N ASP A 66 -21.20 -10.13 8.08
CA ASP A 66 -21.94 -9.15 8.87
C ASP A 66 -22.96 -8.34 8.06
N ILE A 67 -22.68 -8.05 6.78
CA ILE A 67 -23.58 -7.24 5.93
C ILE A 67 -24.41 -8.14 5.01
N LEU A 68 -23.82 -9.20 4.45
CA LEU A 68 -24.53 -10.11 3.55
C LEU A 68 -25.14 -11.33 4.26
N HIS A 69 -24.81 -11.60 5.53
CA HIS A 69 -25.21 -12.82 6.27
C HIS A 69 -24.97 -14.13 5.52
N LEU A 70 -24.05 -14.13 4.55
CA LEU A 70 -23.73 -15.34 3.80
C LEU A 70 -22.75 -16.17 4.64
N SER A 71 -23.28 -17.19 5.30
CA SER A 71 -22.51 -18.16 6.07
C SER A 71 -21.67 -19.04 5.14
N PHE A 72 -20.55 -18.51 4.65
CA PHE A 72 -19.57 -19.31 3.94
C PHE A 72 -18.78 -20.15 4.95
N LYS A 73 -19.32 -21.33 5.25
CA LYS A 73 -18.65 -22.38 6.02
C LYS A 73 -17.76 -23.15 5.04
N ILE A 74 -16.48 -22.79 4.98
CA ILE A 74 -15.49 -23.66 4.35
C ILE A 74 -15.03 -24.66 5.42
N SER A 75 -15.39 -25.92 5.16
CA SER A 75 -14.88 -27.10 5.86
C SER A 75 -13.41 -27.35 5.52
#